data_AF-G0H1V2-F1
#
_entry.id   AF-G0H1V2-F1
#
_cell.length_a   1.000
_cell.length_b   1.000
_cell.length_c   1.000
_cell.angle_alpha   90.00
_cell.angle_beta   90.00
_cell.angle_gamma   90.00
#
_symmetry.space_group_name_H-M   'P 1'
#
loop_
_entity.id
_entity.type
_entity.pdbx_description
1 polymer ?
#
loop_
_entity_poly.entity_id
_entity_poly.type
_entity_poly.pdbx_seq_one_letter_code
_entity_poly.pdbx_strand_id
1 'polypeptide(L)'
;MVISGILSDMEKSSRLEKLNILIGTFFSETGTKSLKYFSKIDSLIDEIGSKLKVTDSWSDEDFKNALNYAKDRDYTLNASKEDIIEIYEFLSKNKEFLMRLLENPNLMEHEHFTELLRAVFHLLEELESRENLHESSENDIMHLNGDMVRSYRLITIEWVNYMKYLKNNYPYLFSLAMRRNPFDKTAKTSLK
;
A
#
# COMPACT_ATOMS: atom_id res chain seq x y z
N MET A 1 -34.30 -22.33 5.32
CA MET A 1 -32.94 -22.23 5.93
C MET A 1 -31.79 -22.35 4.92
N VAL A 2 -32.02 -22.86 3.69
CA VAL A 2 -30.99 -22.90 2.62
C VAL A 2 -30.90 -21.58 1.85
N ILE A 3 -32.04 -20.92 1.62
CA ILE A 3 -32.11 -19.61 0.92
C ILE A 3 -31.38 -18.50 1.70
N SER A 4 -31.45 -18.51 3.03
CA SER A 4 -30.77 -17.53 3.89
C SER A 4 -29.24 -17.63 3.84
N GLY A 5 -28.70 -18.85 3.69
CA GLY A 5 -27.25 -19.06 3.52
C GLY A 5 -26.77 -18.55 2.16
N ILE A 6 -27.47 -18.91 1.08
CA ILE A 6 -27.13 -18.46 -0.28
C ILE A 6 -27.22 -16.93 -0.40
N LEU A 7 -28.25 -16.30 0.16
CA LEU A 7 -28.37 -14.83 0.16
C LEU A 7 -27.21 -14.18 0.92
N SER A 8 -26.84 -14.74 2.08
CA SER A 8 -25.71 -14.24 2.89
C SER A 8 -24.37 -14.34 2.16
N ASP A 9 -24.13 -15.44 1.46
CA ASP A 9 -22.88 -15.65 0.72
C ASP A 9 -22.79 -14.74 -0.51
N MET A 10 -23.90 -14.53 -1.21
CA MET A 10 -23.97 -13.56 -2.32
C MET A 10 -23.73 -12.13 -1.85
N GLU A 11 -24.31 -11.72 -0.72
CA GLU A 11 -24.07 -10.41 -0.15
C GLU A 11 -22.61 -10.22 0.25
N LYS A 12 -22.00 -11.20 0.92
CA LYS A 12 -20.56 -11.16 1.27
C LYS A 12 -19.69 -11.02 0.04
N SER A 13 -19.94 -11.83 -1.00
CA SER A 13 -19.18 -11.75 -2.26
C SER A 13 -19.31 -10.37 -2.92
N SER A 14 -20.53 -9.81 -2.94
CA SER A 14 -20.77 -8.47 -3.50
C SER A 14 -20.02 -7.37 -2.73
N ARG A 15 -19.96 -7.48 -1.40
CA ARG A 15 -19.24 -6.52 -0.54
C ARG A 15 -17.72 -6.63 -0.72
N LEU A 16 -17.19 -7.86 -0.77
CA LEU A 16 -15.77 -8.09 -1.06
C LEU A 16 -15.36 -7.53 -2.42
N GLU A 17 -16.20 -7.65 -3.45
CA GLU A 17 -15.92 -7.05 -4.76
C GLU A 17 -15.84 -5.52 -4.67
N LYS A 18 -16.81 -4.87 -3.99
CA LYS A 18 -16.81 -3.41 -3.79
C LYS A 18 -15.56 -2.94 -3.03
N LEU A 19 -15.14 -3.68 -2.02
CA LEU A 19 -13.90 -3.38 -1.30
C LEU A 19 -12.68 -3.48 -2.20
N ASN A 20 -12.59 -4.53 -3.04
CA ASN A 20 -11.46 -4.67 -3.96
C ASN A 20 -11.42 -3.56 -5.03
N ILE A 21 -12.57 -3.01 -5.44
CA ILE A 21 -12.63 -1.80 -6.27
C ILE A 21 -12.03 -0.61 -5.52
N LEU A 22 -12.33 -0.47 -4.21
CA LEU A 22 -11.77 0.60 -3.37
C LEU A 22 -10.26 0.47 -3.22
N ILE A 23 -9.76 -0.75 -2.93
CA ILE A 23 -8.34 -1.08 -2.86
C ILE A 23 -7.66 -0.79 -4.20
N GLY A 24 -8.29 -1.17 -5.31
CA GLY A 24 -7.77 -0.88 -6.66
C GLY A 24 -7.67 0.62 -6.93
N THR A 25 -8.68 1.39 -6.52
CA THR A 25 -8.67 2.86 -6.63
C THR A 25 -7.56 3.47 -5.78
N PHE A 26 -7.36 2.97 -4.56
CA PHE A 26 -6.25 3.38 -3.71
C PHE A 26 -4.90 3.12 -4.38
N PHE A 27 -4.66 1.93 -4.94
CA PHE A 27 -3.39 1.61 -5.58
C PHE A 27 -3.15 2.35 -6.89
N SER A 28 -4.19 2.72 -7.64
CA SER A 28 -4.04 3.52 -8.86
C SER A 28 -3.64 4.97 -8.56
N GLU A 29 -4.21 5.57 -7.53
CA GLU A 29 -3.98 6.97 -7.20
C GLU A 29 -2.78 7.18 -6.28
N THR A 30 -2.74 6.43 -5.17
CA THR A 30 -1.84 6.69 -4.05
C THR A 30 -0.91 5.51 -3.75
N GLY A 31 -1.44 4.32 -3.49
CA GLY A 31 -0.71 3.19 -2.91
C GLY A 31 0.55 2.79 -3.69
N THR A 32 0.48 2.67 -5.01
CA THR A 32 1.66 2.29 -5.82
C THR A 32 2.75 3.36 -5.79
N LYS A 33 2.35 4.64 -5.77
CA LYS A 33 3.31 5.76 -5.70
C LYS A 33 3.92 5.88 -4.31
N SER A 34 3.13 5.68 -3.25
CA SER A 34 3.66 5.58 -1.88
C SER A 34 4.73 4.50 -1.77
N LEU A 35 4.46 3.30 -2.31
CA LEU A 35 5.46 2.22 -2.32
C LEU A 35 6.72 2.59 -3.08
N LYS A 36 6.64 3.41 -4.14
CA LYS A 36 7.83 3.88 -4.86
C LYS A 36 8.66 4.86 -4.03
N TYR A 37 8.03 5.81 -3.36
CA TYR A 37 8.73 6.72 -2.45
C TYR A 37 9.42 5.92 -1.35
N PHE A 38 8.72 5.01 -0.69
CA PHE A 38 9.33 4.19 0.36
C PHE A 38 10.41 3.24 -0.16
N SER A 39 10.22 2.62 -1.32
CA SER A 39 11.23 1.72 -1.91
C SER A 39 12.50 2.44 -2.35
N LYS A 40 12.42 3.74 -2.67
CA LYS A 40 13.59 4.60 -2.96
C LYS A 40 14.49 4.75 -1.74
N ILE A 41 13.90 4.81 -0.54
CA ILE A 41 14.58 5.06 0.74
C ILE A 41 14.71 3.79 1.60
N ASP A 42 14.26 2.62 1.13
CA ASP A 42 14.41 1.34 1.81
C ASP A 42 15.87 0.88 1.71
N SER A 43 16.52 0.73 2.86
CA SER A 43 17.92 0.30 2.96
C SER A 43 18.13 -1.15 2.48
N LEU A 44 17.08 -1.96 2.47
CA LEU A 44 17.08 -3.38 2.09
C LEU A 44 16.23 -3.63 0.83
N ILE A 45 16.11 -2.63 -0.05
CA ILE A 45 15.30 -2.69 -1.27
C ILE A 45 15.63 -3.90 -2.17
N ASP A 46 16.90 -4.30 -2.28
CA ASP A 46 17.28 -5.43 -3.13
C ASP A 46 16.75 -6.76 -2.59
N GLU A 47 16.63 -6.89 -1.26
CA GLU A 47 16.08 -8.08 -0.61
C GLU A 47 14.57 -8.19 -0.88
N ILE A 48 13.80 -7.16 -0.55
CA ILE A 48 12.35 -7.14 -0.79
C ILE A 48 12.04 -7.23 -2.28
N GLY A 49 12.79 -6.54 -3.14
CA GLY A 49 12.64 -6.61 -4.59
C GLY A 49 12.83 -8.02 -5.14
N SER A 50 13.76 -8.80 -4.58
CA SER A 50 13.95 -10.20 -4.97
C SER A 50 12.78 -11.11 -4.57
N LYS A 51 12.16 -10.85 -3.40
CA LYS A 51 11.06 -11.66 -2.86
C LYS A 51 9.70 -11.27 -3.43
N LEU A 52 9.53 -10.00 -3.80
CA LEU A 52 8.29 -9.44 -4.33
C LEU A 52 8.36 -9.22 -5.84
N LYS A 53 9.26 -9.94 -6.53
CA LYS A 53 9.30 -9.99 -8.00
C LYS A 53 8.16 -10.85 -8.54
N VAL A 54 6.95 -10.28 -8.50
CA VAL A 54 5.74 -10.92 -9.01
C VAL A 54 5.89 -11.24 -10.49
N THR A 55 5.54 -12.47 -10.89
CA THR A 55 5.52 -12.91 -12.28
C THR A 55 4.20 -13.58 -12.64
N ASP A 56 3.94 -13.77 -13.93
CA ASP A 56 2.76 -14.50 -14.43
C ASP A 56 2.73 -15.97 -13.98
N SER A 57 3.88 -16.54 -13.62
CA SER A 57 4.00 -17.91 -13.13
C SER A 57 3.65 -18.10 -11.64
N TRP A 58 3.51 -17.02 -10.87
CA TRP A 58 3.26 -17.11 -9.42
C TRP A 58 1.99 -17.89 -9.11
N SER A 59 2.13 -18.93 -8.29
CA SER A 59 1.04 -19.70 -7.70
C SER A 59 0.50 -19.05 -6.43
N ASP A 60 -0.57 -19.62 -5.90
CA ASP A 60 -1.12 -19.23 -4.60
C ASP A 60 -0.11 -19.39 -3.44
N GLU A 61 0.79 -20.37 -3.53
CA GLU A 61 1.85 -20.59 -2.53
C GLU A 61 2.93 -19.51 -2.64
N ASP A 62 3.26 -19.03 -3.85
CA ASP A 62 4.21 -17.93 -4.04
C ASP A 62 3.69 -16.63 -3.41
N PHE A 63 2.40 -16.31 -3.61
CA PHE A 63 1.77 -15.16 -2.94
C PHE A 63 1.77 -15.30 -1.42
N LYS A 64 1.51 -16.51 -0.90
CA LYS A 64 1.54 -16.76 0.55
C LYS A 64 2.94 -16.57 1.13
N ASN A 65 3.97 -17.07 0.44
CA ASN A 65 5.37 -16.88 0.84
C ASN A 65 5.77 -15.40 0.81
N ALA A 66 5.39 -14.68 -0.24
CA ALA A 66 5.64 -13.24 -0.35
C ALA A 66 4.91 -12.44 0.75
N LEU A 67 3.68 -12.84 1.09
CA LEU A 67 2.88 -12.21 2.15
C LEU A 67 3.51 -12.43 3.53
N ASN A 68 3.97 -13.65 3.83
CA ASN A 68 4.66 -13.94 5.08
C ASN A 68 5.97 -13.14 5.18
N TYR A 69 6.76 -13.12 4.11
CA TYR A 69 7.96 -12.30 4.05
C TYR A 69 7.66 -10.81 4.30
N ALA A 70 6.63 -10.25 3.64
CA ALA A 70 6.22 -8.86 3.85
C ALA A 70 5.75 -8.57 5.29
N LYS A 71 5.19 -9.55 6.00
CA LYS A 71 4.75 -9.38 7.39
C LYS A 71 5.92 -9.40 8.38
N ASP A 72 6.90 -10.26 8.13
CA ASP A 72 7.95 -10.63 9.08
C ASP A 72 9.27 -9.88 8.85
N ARG A 73 9.47 -9.29 7.67
CA ARG A 73 10.70 -8.53 7.39
C ARG A 73 10.80 -7.28 8.27
N ASP A 74 12.03 -6.89 8.53
CA ASP A 74 12.34 -5.57 9.07
C ASP A 74 12.29 -4.52 7.97
N TYR A 75 11.62 -3.41 8.28
CA TYR A 75 11.49 -2.25 7.42
C TYR A 75 12.40 -1.15 7.96
N THR A 76 13.49 -0.87 7.24
CA THR A 76 14.48 0.14 7.64
C THR A 76 14.61 1.18 6.55
N LEU A 77 14.20 2.40 6.88
CA LEU A 77 14.23 3.53 5.97
C LEU A 77 15.43 4.42 6.29
N ASN A 78 16.08 4.91 5.23
CA ASN A 78 17.13 5.93 5.32
C ASN A 78 16.69 7.14 4.50
N ALA A 79 15.74 7.91 5.04
CA ALA A 79 15.16 9.07 4.37
C ALA A 79 16.03 10.31 4.57
N SER A 80 16.31 11.05 3.49
CA SER A 80 16.80 12.42 3.62
C SER A 80 15.65 13.40 3.95
N LYS A 81 15.99 14.65 4.26
CA LYS A 81 14.97 15.70 4.44
C LYS A 81 14.17 15.93 3.16
N GLU A 82 14.84 15.89 2.02
CA GLU A 82 14.22 16.04 0.70
C GLU A 82 13.23 14.89 0.42
N ASP A 83 13.57 13.65 0.76
CA ASP A 83 12.65 12.51 0.62
C ASP A 83 11.39 12.69 1.47
N ILE A 84 11.54 13.19 2.70
CA ILE A 84 10.41 13.49 3.60
C ILE A 84 9.50 14.57 3.00
N ILE A 85 10.08 15.63 2.44
CA ILE A 85 9.33 16.70 1.78
C ILE A 85 8.59 16.16 0.55
N GLU A 86 9.23 15.34 -0.29
CA GLU A 86 8.59 14.70 -1.44
C GLU A 86 7.38 13.85 -1.02
N ILE A 87 7.51 13.07 0.05
CA ILE A 87 6.42 12.26 0.62
C ILE A 87 5.29 13.15 1.13
N TYR A 88 5.61 14.21 1.86
CA TYR A 88 4.64 15.17 2.37
C TYR A 88 3.84 15.83 1.25
N GLU A 89 4.50 16.44 0.27
CA GLU A 89 3.84 17.11 -0.86
C GLU A 89 2.92 16.15 -1.60
N PHE A 90 3.37 14.91 -1.79
CA PHE A 90 2.58 13.87 -2.43
C PHE A 90 1.34 13.49 -1.60
N LEU A 91 1.49 13.18 -0.31
CA LEU A 91 0.36 12.78 0.54
C LEU A 91 -0.65 13.93 0.72
N SER A 92 -0.16 15.15 0.95
CA SER A 92 -0.99 16.37 1.08
C SER A 92 -1.84 16.61 -0.17
N LYS A 93 -1.25 16.44 -1.36
CA LYS A 93 -2.01 16.54 -2.62
C LYS A 93 -3.10 15.49 -2.77
N ASN A 94 -2.96 14.33 -2.11
CA ASN A 94 -3.93 13.23 -2.14
C ASN A 94 -4.85 13.18 -0.91
N LYS A 95 -4.76 14.16 0.01
CA LYS A 95 -5.52 14.18 1.26
C LYS A 95 -7.03 14.03 1.04
N GLU A 96 -7.61 14.86 0.16
CA GLU A 96 -9.05 14.80 -0.12
C GLU A 96 -9.48 13.43 -0.67
N PHE A 97 -8.65 12.83 -1.52
CA PHE A 97 -8.92 11.49 -2.05
C PHE A 97 -8.91 10.44 -0.94
N LEU A 98 -7.89 10.45 -0.08
CA LEU A 98 -7.79 9.54 1.06
C LEU A 98 -8.98 9.71 2.01
N MET A 99 -9.49 10.94 2.23
CA MET A 99 -10.62 11.18 3.14
C MET A 99 -11.90 10.55 2.58
N ARG A 100 -12.13 10.69 1.27
CA ARG A 100 -13.26 10.03 0.60
C ARG A 100 -13.21 8.51 0.67
N LEU A 101 -12.02 7.90 0.75
CA LEU A 101 -11.89 6.47 0.98
C LEU A 101 -12.34 6.09 2.40
N LEU A 102 -11.97 6.88 3.41
CA LEU A 102 -12.39 6.66 4.81
C LEU A 102 -13.90 6.80 5.01
N GLU A 103 -14.53 7.70 4.27
CA GLU A 103 -15.98 7.91 4.30
C GLU A 103 -16.77 6.77 3.64
N ASN A 104 -16.11 5.84 2.93
CA ASN A 104 -16.79 4.77 2.23
C ASN A 104 -17.38 3.74 3.22
N PRO A 105 -18.69 3.47 3.20
CA PRO A 105 -19.32 2.58 4.16
C PRO A 105 -18.87 1.12 4.03
N ASN A 106 -18.31 0.71 2.88
CA ASN A 106 -17.79 -0.65 2.71
C ASN A 106 -16.42 -0.85 3.37
N LEU A 107 -15.79 0.21 3.88
CA LEU A 107 -14.46 0.13 4.50
C LEU A 107 -14.49 -0.61 5.86
N MET A 108 -15.54 -0.41 6.64
CA MET A 108 -15.70 -0.95 8.01
C MET A 108 -15.64 -2.47 8.11
N GLU A 109 -15.79 -3.19 7.00
CA GLU A 109 -15.79 -4.65 6.97
C GLU A 109 -14.39 -5.26 6.84
N HIS A 110 -13.36 -4.45 6.56
CA HIS A 110 -11.97 -4.93 6.42
C HIS A 110 -11.03 -4.16 7.34
N GLU A 111 -10.71 -4.79 8.47
CA GLU A 111 -9.80 -4.24 9.49
C GLU A 111 -8.45 -3.86 8.86
N HIS A 112 -7.88 -4.72 8.01
CA HIS A 112 -6.55 -4.47 7.46
C HIS A 112 -6.46 -3.24 6.54
N PHE A 113 -7.43 -3.05 5.62
CA PHE A 113 -7.41 -1.90 4.72
C PHE A 113 -7.77 -0.60 5.46
N THR A 114 -8.64 -0.68 6.46
CA THR A 114 -8.94 0.44 7.37
C THR A 114 -7.68 0.86 8.14
N GLU A 115 -6.96 -0.09 8.73
CA GLU A 115 -5.70 0.17 9.44
C GLU A 115 -4.62 0.74 8.52
N LEU A 116 -4.54 0.29 7.27
CA LEU A 116 -3.66 0.88 6.26
C LEU A 116 -3.99 2.35 6.05
N LEU A 117 -5.26 2.68 5.77
CA LEU A 117 -5.66 4.08 5.52
C LEU A 117 -5.38 4.95 6.76
N ARG A 118 -5.69 4.45 7.96
CA ARG A 118 -5.38 5.14 9.23
C ARG A 118 -3.88 5.41 9.39
N ALA A 119 -3.02 4.44 9.09
CA ALA A 119 -1.58 4.63 9.19
C ALA A 119 -1.07 5.71 8.22
N VAL A 120 -1.56 5.72 6.98
CA VAL A 120 -1.22 6.76 5.99
C VAL A 120 -1.71 8.14 6.44
N PHE A 121 -2.90 8.20 7.06
CA PHE A 121 -3.43 9.44 7.61
C PHE A 121 -2.63 9.95 8.79
N HIS A 122 -2.26 9.10 9.74
CA HIS A 122 -1.43 9.50 10.87
C HIS A 122 -0.06 10.02 10.41
N LEU A 123 0.54 9.37 9.41
CA LEU A 123 1.76 9.90 8.78
C LEU A 123 1.55 11.30 8.19
N LEU A 124 0.43 11.53 7.50
CA LEU A 124 0.11 12.84 6.93
C LEU A 124 -0.14 13.90 8.03
N GLU A 125 -0.89 13.56 9.07
CA GLU A 125 -1.16 14.44 10.22
C GLU A 125 0.13 14.85 10.92
N GLU A 126 1.05 13.89 11.13
CA GLU A 126 2.34 14.11 11.76
C GLU A 126 3.28 14.96 10.87
N LEU A 127 3.15 14.87 9.55
CA LEU A 127 3.87 15.75 8.61
C LEU A 127 3.28 17.16 8.56
N GLU A 128 1.95 17.30 8.59
CA GLU A 128 1.24 18.59 8.56
C GLU A 128 1.39 19.40 9.86
N SER A 129 1.51 18.73 11.00
CA SER A 129 1.65 19.39 12.31
C SER A 129 2.97 20.13 12.47
N ARG A 130 3.91 19.94 11.55
CA ARG A 130 5.28 20.47 11.62
C ARG A 130 5.37 21.78 10.84
N GLU A 131 5.41 22.89 11.58
CA GLU A 131 5.57 24.23 11.01
C GLU A 131 6.88 24.39 10.21
N ASN A 132 7.94 23.64 10.55
CA ASN A 132 9.19 23.65 9.81
C ASN A 132 9.90 22.28 9.87
N LEU A 133 9.77 21.48 8.81
CA LEU A 133 10.50 20.20 8.66
C LEU A 133 12.04 20.38 8.72
N HIS A 134 12.55 21.60 8.52
CA HIS A 134 13.97 21.88 8.61
C HIS A 134 14.50 21.92 10.06
N GLU A 135 13.64 22.17 11.05
CA GLU A 135 13.99 22.40 12.47
C GLU A 135 13.53 21.27 13.42
N SER A 136 13.10 20.12 12.88
CA SER A 136 12.63 18.99 13.69
C SER A 136 13.70 18.45 14.65
N SER A 137 13.30 18.13 15.89
CA SER A 137 14.18 17.48 16.87
C SER A 137 14.45 16.02 16.52
N GLU A 138 15.46 15.40 17.13
CA GLU A 138 15.77 13.97 16.91
C GLU A 138 14.59 13.05 17.26
N ASN A 139 13.85 13.36 18.33
CA ASN A 139 12.65 12.61 18.71
C ASN A 139 11.55 12.70 17.65
N ASP A 140 11.37 13.88 17.05
CA ASP A 140 10.37 14.09 16.01
C ASP A 140 10.74 13.29 14.75
N ILE A 141 12.02 13.21 14.39
CA ILE A 141 12.49 12.38 13.27
C ILE A 141 12.25 10.89 13.55
N MET A 142 12.44 10.45 14.80
CA MET A 142 12.18 9.06 15.20
C MET A 142 10.70 8.69 15.08
N HIS A 143 9.79 9.56 15.54
CA HIS A 143 8.34 9.34 15.40
C HIS A 143 7.91 9.27 13.94
N LEU A 144 8.37 10.21 13.13
CA LEU A 144 8.08 10.24 11.70
C LEU A 144 8.56 8.97 11.00
N ASN A 145 9.77 8.51 11.32
CA ASN A 145 10.31 7.28 10.78
C ASN A 145 9.45 6.06 11.17
N GLY A 146 8.96 6.02 12.41
CA GLY A 146 8.03 4.99 12.87
C GLY A 146 6.73 4.94 12.07
N ASP A 147 6.14 6.10 11.78
CA ASP A 147 4.88 6.19 11.00
C ASP A 147 5.09 5.91 9.51
N MET A 148 6.24 6.31 8.94
CA MET A 148 6.65 5.91 7.59
C MET A 148 6.83 4.40 7.48
N VAL A 149 7.54 3.79 8.42
CA VAL A 149 7.74 2.32 8.48
C VAL A 149 6.40 1.60 8.61
N ARG A 150 5.52 2.05 9.51
CA ARG A 150 4.18 1.46 9.69
C ARG A 150 3.37 1.51 8.40
N SER A 151 3.33 2.68 7.76
CA SER A 151 2.63 2.88 6.49
C SER A 151 3.20 2.00 5.39
N TYR A 152 4.52 1.99 5.22
CA TYR A 152 5.18 1.20 4.19
C TYR A 152 4.90 -0.29 4.34
N ARG A 153 4.98 -0.82 5.57
CA ARG A 153 4.65 -2.22 5.87
C ARG A 153 3.22 -2.56 5.50
N LEU A 154 2.24 -1.78 5.95
CA LEU A 154 0.83 -2.06 5.68
C LEU A 154 0.49 -1.98 4.19
N ILE A 155 1.02 -0.97 3.49
CA ILE A 155 0.80 -0.84 2.03
C ILE A 155 1.45 -2.01 1.28
N THR A 156 2.62 -2.48 1.73
CA THR A 156 3.29 -3.63 1.10
C THR A 156 2.48 -4.91 1.25
N ILE A 157 1.99 -5.19 2.46
CA ILE A 157 1.15 -6.36 2.75
C ILE A 157 -0.10 -6.33 1.87
N GLU A 158 -0.79 -5.18 1.82
CA GLU A 158 -2.00 -5.05 1.03
C GLU A 158 -1.73 -5.10 -0.48
N TRP A 159 -0.55 -4.64 -0.93
CA TRP A 159 -0.16 -4.75 -2.33
C TRP A 159 -0.01 -6.22 -2.75
N VAL A 160 0.56 -7.09 -1.90
CA VAL A 160 0.66 -8.52 -2.20
C VAL A 160 -0.75 -9.15 -2.34
N ASN A 161 -1.66 -8.82 -1.43
CA ASN A 161 -3.06 -9.26 -1.51
C ASN A 161 -3.74 -8.77 -2.79
N TYR A 162 -3.56 -7.49 -3.11
CA TYR A 162 -4.12 -6.86 -4.30
C TYR A 162 -3.56 -7.47 -5.60
N MET A 163 -2.26 -7.75 -5.66
CA MET A 163 -1.65 -8.43 -6.81
C MET A 163 -2.23 -9.83 -7.02
N LYS A 164 -2.47 -10.59 -5.93
CA LYS A 164 -3.16 -11.89 -6.00
C LYS A 164 -4.59 -11.73 -6.52
N TYR A 165 -5.33 -10.76 -6.00
CA TYR A 165 -6.68 -10.46 -6.44
C TYR A 165 -6.74 -10.11 -7.94
N LEU A 166 -5.85 -9.24 -8.40
CA LEU A 166 -5.76 -8.86 -9.80
C LEU A 166 -5.45 -10.08 -10.68
N LYS A 167 -4.55 -10.96 -10.26
CA LYS A 167 -4.21 -12.15 -11.04
C LYS A 167 -5.43 -13.03 -11.30
N ASN A 168 -6.26 -13.22 -10.27
CA ASN A 168 -7.40 -14.13 -10.33
C ASN A 168 -8.61 -13.54 -11.05
N ASN A 169 -8.80 -12.22 -10.96
CA ASN A 169 -10.05 -11.58 -11.42
C ASN A 169 -9.84 -10.63 -12.61
N TYR A 170 -8.65 -10.04 -12.76
CA TYR A 170 -8.35 -9.03 -13.77
C TYR A 170 -6.95 -9.21 -14.40
N PRO A 171 -6.72 -10.27 -15.20
CA PRO A 171 -5.38 -10.61 -15.73
C PRO A 171 -4.69 -9.47 -16.49
N TYR A 172 -5.44 -8.62 -17.19
CA TYR A 172 -4.90 -7.45 -17.88
C TYR A 172 -4.33 -6.41 -16.90
N LEU A 173 -5.07 -6.09 -15.83
CA LEU A 173 -4.62 -5.17 -14.79
C LEU A 173 -3.45 -5.76 -14.01
N PHE A 174 -3.47 -7.06 -13.75
CA PHE A 174 -2.33 -7.77 -13.15
C PHE A 174 -1.06 -7.59 -13.97
N SER A 175 -1.13 -7.82 -15.29
CA SER A 175 0.00 -7.64 -16.20
C SER A 175 0.55 -6.20 -16.16
N LEU A 176 -0.33 -5.20 -16.10
CA LEU A 176 0.07 -3.80 -15.97
C LEU A 176 0.74 -3.50 -14.62
N ALA A 177 0.15 -3.95 -13.52
CA ALA A 177 0.68 -3.75 -12.18
C ALA A 177 2.04 -4.44 -11.99
N MET A 178 2.20 -5.64 -12.55
CA MET A 178 3.45 -6.39 -12.58
C MET A 178 4.58 -5.62 -13.27
N ARG A 179 4.31 -4.98 -14.43
CA ARG A 179 5.32 -4.14 -15.11
C ARG A 179 5.68 -2.87 -14.35
N ARG A 180 4.79 -2.39 -13.49
CA ARG A 180 4.95 -1.18 -12.68
C ARG A 180 5.32 -1.48 -11.23
N ASN A 181 5.82 -2.69 -10.96
CA ASN A 181 6.17 -3.17 -9.63
C ASN A 181 7.02 -2.13 -8.89
N PRO A 182 6.57 -1.62 -7.73
CA PRO A 182 7.25 -0.54 -7.04
C PRO A 182 8.58 -0.97 -6.40
N PHE A 183 8.82 -2.28 -6.24
CA PHE A 183 10.05 -2.84 -5.67
C PHE A 183 11.10 -3.20 -6.73
N ASP A 184 10.78 -3.06 -8.01
CA ASP A 184 11.71 -3.30 -9.10
C ASP A 184 12.36 -1.98 -9.56
N LYS A 185 13.66 -1.82 -9.25
CA LYS A 185 14.47 -0.65 -9.66
C LYS A 185 14.52 -0.45 -11.18
N THR A 186 14.21 -1.48 -11.97
CA THR A 186 14.20 -1.45 -13.44
C THR A 186 12.80 -1.25 -14.03
N ALA A 187 11.75 -1.21 -13.20
CA ALA A 187 10.38 -1.04 -13.67
C ALA A 187 10.21 0.31 -14.37
N LYS A 188 10.04 0.27 -15.69
CA LYS A 188 9.84 1.47 -16.51
C LYS A 188 8.51 2.13 -16.15
N THR A 189 8.56 3.43 -15.85
CA THR A 189 7.38 4.27 -15.59
C THR A 189 6.63 4.69 -16.85
N SER A 190 7.09 4.35 -18.05
CA SER A 190 6.49 4.80 -19.31
C SER A 190 5.53 3.77 -19.91
N LEU A 191 4.29 4.20 -20.14
CA LEU A 191 3.47 3.68 -21.23
C LEU A 191 4.16 4.08 -22.54
N LYS A 192 4.43 3.11 -23.41
CA LYS A 192 4.71 3.39 -24.82
C LYS A 192 3.40 3.71 -25.53
#